data_AF-A0A937ZA92-F1
#
_entry.id   AF-A0A937ZA92-F1
#
_cell.length_a   1.000
_cell.length_b   1.000
_cell.length_c   1.000
_cell.angle_alpha   90.00
_cell.angle_beta   90.00
_cell.angle_gamma   90.00
#
_symmetry.space_group_name_H-M   'P 1'
#
loop_
_entity.id
_entity.type
_entity.pdbx_description
1 polymer ?
#
loop_
_entity_poly.entity_id
_entity_poly.type
_entity_poly.pdbx_seq_one_letter_code
_entity_poly.pdbx_strand_id
1 'polypeptide(L)' 'MNRYLGALALVGLLAAPAAAGQCQDDIAKIDKALATMDLSPEERAQLDDMRNQAVQLCGAGNEQEGIDVTTEAKAMLNIQ' A
#
# COMPACT_ATOMS: atom_id res chain seq x y z
N MET A 1 33.73 40.62 -2.25
CA MET A 1 33.15 39.85 -3.38
C MET A 1 33.14 38.37 -3.01
N ASN A 2 32.28 37.96 -2.08
CA ASN A 2 32.26 36.57 -1.59
C ASN A 2 31.30 35.75 -2.45
N ARG A 3 31.85 34.89 -3.30
CA ARG A 3 31.13 34.09 -4.29
C ARG A 3 30.43 32.94 -3.56
N TYR A 4 29.14 33.09 -3.30
CA TYR A 4 28.29 31.98 -2.87
C TYR A 4 28.20 30.97 -4.02
N LEU A 5 29.10 29.99 -4.02
CA LEU A 5 28.98 28.79 -4.83
C LEU A 5 27.86 27.96 -4.22
N GLY A 6 26.67 28.12 -4.79
CA GLY A 6 25.54 27.24 -4.55
C GLY A 6 25.92 25.82 -4.96
N ALA A 7 26.14 24.97 -3.96
CA ALA A 7 26.13 23.53 -4.13
C ALA A 7 24.77 23.03 -3.66
N LEU A 8 23.75 23.20 -4.49
CA LEU A 8 22.52 22.42 -4.43
C LEU A 8 22.88 21.01 -4.91
N ALA A 9 23.49 20.23 -4.03
CA ALA A 9 23.68 18.80 -4.26
C ALA A 9 22.30 18.14 -4.16
N LEU A 10 21.85 17.61 -5.29
CA LEU A 10 20.64 16.79 -5.38
C LEU A 10 20.68 15.68 -4.32
N VAL A 11 19.75 15.73 -3.37
CA VAL A 11 19.39 14.58 -2.56
C VAL A 11 18.59 13.65 -3.47
N GLY A 12 19.29 12.76 -4.16
CA GLY A 12 18.68 11.72 -4.98
C GLY A 12 17.87 10.78 -4.09
N LEU A 13 16.57 10.66 -4.40
CA LEU A 13 15.62 9.72 -3.82
C LEU A 13 16.22 8.31 -3.72
N LEU A 14 16.49 7.84 -2.51
CA LEU A 14 16.65 6.43 -2.18
C LEU A 14 15.74 6.11 -1.01
N ALA A 15 14.42 6.13 -1.24
CA ALA A 15 13.40 5.76 -0.26
C ALA A 15 12.55 4.57 -0.72
N ALA A 16 13.06 3.70 -1.60
CA ALA A 16 12.29 2.62 -2.21
C ALA A 16 12.58 1.18 -1.70
N PRO A 17 12.71 0.92 -0.38
CA PRO A 17 12.47 -0.44 0.13
C PRO A 17 11.30 -0.53 1.12
N ALA A 18 10.74 0.59 1.58
CA ALA A 18 9.69 0.58 2.60
C ALA A 18 8.29 0.28 2.02
N ALA A 19 8.01 0.79 0.82
CA ALA A 19 6.68 0.68 0.20
C ALA A 19 6.37 -0.76 -0.29
N ALA A 20 7.35 -1.46 -0.89
CA ALA A 20 7.22 -2.87 -1.26
C ALA A 20 6.84 -3.79 -0.08
N GLY A 21 7.47 -3.56 1.09
CA GLY A 21 7.19 -4.32 2.30
C GLY A 21 5.78 -4.06 2.84
N GLN A 22 5.36 -2.79 2.83
CA GLN A 22 4.03 -2.40 3.30
C GLN A 22 2.91 -2.99 2.44
N CYS A 23 3.06 -2.99 1.12
CA CYS A 23 2.13 -3.64 0.19
C CYS A 23 1.88 -5.10 0.58
N GLN A 24 2.95 -5.87 0.78
CA GLN A 24 2.86 -7.28 1.15
C GLN A 24 2.20 -7.49 2.51
N ASP A 25 2.60 -6.71 3.52
CA ASP A 25 2.08 -6.81 4.88
C ASP A 25 0.58 -6.49 4.93
N ASP A 26 0.14 -5.45 4.22
CA ASP A 26 -1.26 -5.03 4.20
C ASP A 26 -2.15 -6.03 3.47
N ILE A 27 -1.70 -6.57 2.34
CA ILE A 27 -2.40 -7.66 1.64
C ILE A 27 -2.54 -8.88 2.56
N ALA A 28 -1.49 -9.27 3.28
CA ALA A 28 -1.53 -10.42 4.19
C ALA A 28 -2.51 -10.22 5.37
N LYS A 29 -2.62 -8.99 5.89
CA LYS A 29 -3.61 -8.65 6.93
C LYS A 29 -5.04 -8.77 6.40
N ILE A 30 -5.28 -8.28 5.19
CA ILE A 30 -6.58 -8.39 4.52
C ILE A 30 -6.93 -9.87 4.29
N ASP A 31 -5.99 -10.68 3.81
CA ASP A 31 -6.17 -12.14 3.62
C ASP A 31 -6.58 -12.83 4.92
N LYS A 32 -5.91 -12.50 6.03
CA LYS A 32 -6.23 -13.05 7.34
C LYS A 32 -7.63 -12.63 7.81
N ALA A 33 -7.99 -11.35 7.61
CA ALA A 33 -9.31 -10.84 7.97
C ALA A 33 -10.41 -11.52 7.15
N LEU A 34 -10.22 -11.62 5.83
CA LEU A 34 -11.11 -12.37 4.95
C LEU A 34 -11.23 -13.83 5.36
N ALA A 35 -10.19 -14.49 5.86
CA ALA A 35 -10.29 -15.89 6.29
C ALA A 35 -11.03 -16.08 7.63
N THR A 36 -11.15 -15.04 8.46
CA THR A 36 -11.56 -15.19 9.88
C THR A 36 -12.79 -14.38 10.27
N MET A 37 -13.07 -13.28 9.58
CA MET A 37 -14.20 -12.41 9.90
C MET A 37 -15.48 -12.92 9.25
N ASP A 38 -16.57 -12.81 10.01
CA ASP A 38 -17.92 -13.01 9.51
C ASP A 38 -18.34 -11.73 8.79
N LEU A 39 -18.41 -11.79 7.47
CA LEU A 39 -18.69 -10.67 6.57
C LEU A 39 -19.92 -11.05 5.75
N SER A 40 -20.76 -10.08 5.42
CA SER A 40 -21.81 -10.32 4.43
C SER A 40 -21.20 -10.72 3.08
N PRO A 41 -21.95 -11.45 2.22
CA PRO A 41 -21.45 -11.81 0.89
C PRO A 41 -21.02 -10.62 0.04
N GLU A 42 -21.70 -9.48 0.20
CA GLU A 42 -21.41 -8.23 -0.51
C GLU A 42 -20.10 -7.60 -0.03
N GLU A 43 -19.93 -7.46 1.28
CA GLU A 43 -18.68 -6.94 1.88
C GLU A 43 -17.49 -7.81 1.51
N ARG A 44 -17.65 -9.14 1.57
CA ARG A 44 -16.61 -10.08 1.18
C ARG A 44 -16.21 -9.91 -0.28
N ALA A 45 -17.18 -9.84 -1.18
CA ALA A 45 -16.90 -9.65 -2.61
C ALA A 45 -16.18 -8.33 -2.89
N GLN A 46 -16.59 -7.24 -2.22
CA GLN A 46 -15.91 -5.95 -2.34
C GLN A 46 -14.47 -6.02 -1.83
N LEU A 47 -14.24 -6.62 -0.67
CA LEU A 47 -12.91 -6.73 -0.07
C LEU A 47 -11.98 -7.68 -0.84
N ASP A 48 -12.51 -8.76 -1.43
CA ASP A 48 -11.76 -9.63 -2.34
C ASP A 48 -11.32 -8.87 -3.60
N ASP A 49 -12.19 -8.03 -4.17
CA ASP A 49 -11.85 -7.19 -5.33
C ASP A 49 -10.75 -6.18 -5.00
N MET A 50 -10.90 -5.45 -3.89
CA MET A 50 -9.89 -4.51 -3.41
C MET A 50 -8.54 -5.19 -3.15
N ARG A 51 -8.56 -6.37 -2.51
CA ARG A 51 -7.36 -7.19 -2.27
C ARG A 51 -6.68 -7.56 -3.59
N ASN A 52 -7.44 -7.99 -4.59
CA ASN A 52 -6.90 -8.36 -5.91
C ASN A 52 -6.36 -7.15 -6.68
N GLN A 53 -7.02 -5.99 -6.58
CA GLN A 53 -6.55 -4.74 -7.15
C GLN A 53 -5.22 -4.32 -6.52
N ALA A 54 -5.10 -4.38 -5.19
CA ALA A 54 -3.85 -4.10 -4.48
C ALA A 54 -2.70 -5.01 -4.93
N VAL A 55 -2.95 -6.32 -5.06
CA VAL A 55 -1.93 -7.28 -5.54
C VAL A 55 -1.43 -6.92 -6.93
N GLN A 56 -2.34 -6.53 -7.84
CA GLN A 56 -1.96 -6.13 -9.20
C GLN A 56 -1.16 -4.83 -9.20
N LEU A 57 -1.59 -3.82 -8.45
CA LEU A 57 -0.91 -2.53 -8.36
C LEU A 57 0.49 -2.67 -7.75
N CYS A 58 0.60 -3.34 -6.60
CA CYS A 58 1.87 -3.59 -5.93
C CYS A 58 2.80 -4.44 -6.83
N GLY A 59 2.28 -5.48 -7.49
CA GLY A 59 3.05 -6.32 -8.42
C GLY A 59 3.51 -5.59 -9.70
N ALA A 60 2.79 -4.54 -10.11
CA ALA A 60 3.12 -3.71 -11.27
C ALA A 60 4.08 -2.55 -10.94
N GLY A 61 4.46 -2.37 -9.67
CA GLY A 61 5.29 -1.24 -9.22
C GLY A 61 4.50 0.04 -8.91
N ASN A 62 3.17 0.00 -8.98
CA ASN A 62 2.29 1.08 -8.54
C ASN A 62 2.03 0.98 -7.03
N GLU A 63 3.10 0.93 -6.25
CA GLU A 63 3.04 0.59 -4.82
C GLU A 63 2.18 1.55 -4.01
N GLN A 64 2.26 2.86 -4.27
CA GLN A 64 1.45 3.85 -3.55
C GLN A 64 -0.05 3.66 -3.79
N GLU A 65 -0.46 3.44 -5.05
CA GLU A 65 -1.86 3.16 -5.37
C GLU A 65 -2.32 1.85 -4.72
N GLY A 66 -1.46 0.82 -4.70
CA GLY A 66 -1.72 -0.43 -4.00
C GLY A 66 -1.92 -0.22 -2.49
N ILE A 67 -1.06 0.58 -1.86
CA ILE A 67 -1.14 0.95 -0.43
C ILE A 67 -2.41 1.74 -0.12
N ASP A 68 -2.83 2.63 -1.01
CA ASP A 68 -4.07 3.41 -0.83
C ASP A 68 -5.29 2.47 -0.83
N VAL A 69 -5.34 1.52 -1.78
CA VAL A 69 -6.39 0.50 -1.86
C VAL A 69 -6.40 -0.40 -0.62
N THR A 70 -5.22 -0.88 -0.17
CA THR A 70 -5.17 -1.70 1.04
C THR A 70 -5.55 -0.90 2.29
N THR A 71 -5.23 0.40 2.34
CA THR A 71 -5.62 1.27 3.46
C THR A 71 -7.13 1.39 3.56
N GLU A 72 -7.83 1.59 2.43
CA GLU A 72 -9.29 1.61 2.40
C GLU A 72 -9.90 0.26 2.81
N ALA A 73 -9.37 -0.85 2.28
CA ALA A 73 -9.85 -2.19 2.63
C ALA A 73 -9.66 -2.48 4.13
N LYS A 74 -8.51 -2.11 4.70
CA LYS A 74 -8.24 -2.24 6.14
C LYS A 74 -9.18 -1.37 6.98
N ALA A 75 -9.53 -0.17 6.52
CA ALA A 75 -10.49 0.70 7.19
C ALA A 75 -11.89 0.06 7.22
N MET A 76 -12.35 -0.52 6.11
CA MET A 76 -13.61 -1.26 6.06
C MET A 76 -13.62 -2.46 7.02
N LEU A 77 -12.49 -3.18 7.11
CA LEU A 77 -12.30 -4.31 8.00
C LEU A 77 -12.03 -3.90 9.46
N ASN A 78 -11.85 -2.61 9.75
CA ASN A 78 -11.43 -2.09 11.06
C ASN A 78 -10.13 -2.74 11.60
N ILE A 79 -9.13 -2.92 10.73
CA ILE A 79 -7.80 -3.47 11.06
C ILE A 79 -6.67 -2.48 10.73
N GLN A 80 -5.46 -2.71 11.28
CA GLN A 80 -4.28 -1.84 11.10
C GLN A 80 -3.20 -2.49 10.23
#